data_AF-A0AA35TK18-F1
#
_entry.id   AF-A0AA35TK18-F1
#
_cell.length_a   1.000
_cell.length_b   1.000
_cell.length_c   1.000
_cell.angle_alpha   90.00
_cell.angle_beta   90.00
_cell.angle_gamma   90.00
#
_symmetry.space_group_name_H-M   'P 1'
#
loop_
_entity.id
_entity.type
_entity.pdbx_description
1 polymer ?
#
loop_
_entity_poly.entity_id
_entity_poly.type
_entity_poly.pdbx_seq_one_letter_code
_entity_poly.pdbx_strand_id
1 'polypeptide(L)'
;MPIPELSKPERVPVRDIWPDEARDFTPWLAENLDLLSATVGINLELVQEETALPRSGRVDILAKVAGSDAYVVIENQMEDADNDHLAALLNYAAHSDSEILIWVAGGFSLRYRRTIDWLNSSTGLRIYGVKMSAWRNGETIERRLNPIVGPNQRVEWPKYGYPAINQKYNTFFRPLVADLWAIGISDRKMSGVSNDQVFPSGFAGIEYHVGFWHSFGGRPSLDVYLWIATPDQERNKEIFDALDRHRKEIEKELPGVSWDRRDHQRMCSIYFVTRGSIGDRDEKLAELQRWALDLVPNFKAAFQPRLEKVMREMAPEGD
;
A
#
# COMPACT_ATOMS: atom_id res chain seq x y z
N MET A 1 3.89 48.73 -15.32
CA MET A 1 4.27 47.62 -16.23
C MET A 1 3.32 46.48 -15.97
N PRO A 2 2.66 45.90 -16.98
CA PRO A 2 1.87 44.69 -16.78
C PRO A 2 2.81 43.55 -16.36
N ILE A 3 2.39 42.78 -15.35
CA ILE A 3 3.10 41.59 -14.90
C ILE A 3 3.11 40.60 -16.07
N PRO A 4 4.27 40.07 -16.51
CA PRO A 4 4.31 39.09 -17.58
C PRO A 4 3.42 37.90 -17.21
N GLU A 5 2.53 37.53 -18.13
CA GLU A 5 1.69 36.36 -17.97
C GLU A 5 2.60 35.12 -17.99
N LEU A 6 2.88 34.55 -16.82
CA LEU A 6 3.70 33.35 -16.70
C LEU A 6 2.89 32.18 -17.27
N SER A 7 3.29 31.70 -18.45
CA SER A 7 2.78 30.45 -18.99
C SER A 7 3.10 29.32 -18.01
N LYS A 8 2.12 28.45 -17.74
CA LYS A 8 2.32 27.32 -16.83
C LYS A 8 3.29 26.34 -17.49
N PRO A 9 4.31 25.85 -16.77
CA PRO A 9 5.25 24.89 -17.32
C PRO A 9 4.54 23.56 -17.66
N GLU A 10 4.83 23.03 -18.84
CA GLU A 10 4.23 21.80 -19.35
C GLU A 10 5.21 20.63 -19.21
N ARG A 11 4.74 19.47 -18.75
CA ARG A 11 5.60 18.28 -18.62
C ARG A 11 5.96 17.76 -20.01
N VAL A 12 7.24 17.52 -20.24
CA VAL A 12 7.76 16.93 -21.47
C VAL A 12 8.10 15.45 -21.21
N PRO A 13 7.70 14.51 -22.08
CA PRO A 13 8.19 13.15 -22.04
C PRO A 13 9.72 13.11 -22.10
N VAL A 14 10.37 12.40 -21.18
CA VAL A 14 11.84 12.34 -21.12
C VAL A 14 12.45 11.73 -22.38
N ARG A 15 11.72 10.84 -23.05
CA ARG A 15 12.10 10.24 -24.35
C ARG A 15 12.19 11.23 -25.50
N ASP A 16 11.50 12.36 -25.41
CA ASP A 16 11.59 13.42 -26.43
C ASP A 16 12.90 14.21 -26.30
N ILE A 17 13.59 14.08 -25.16
CA ILE A 17 14.85 14.76 -24.83
C ILE A 17 16.02 13.80 -24.96
N TRP A 18 15.84 12.58 -24.46
CA TRP A 18 16.80 11.49 -24.55
C TRP A 18 16.12 10.29 -25.22
N PRO A 19 16.26 10.15 -26.54
CA PRO A 19 15.64 9.05 -27.28
C PRO A 19 16.07 7.67 -26.77
N ASP A 20 17.34 7.52 -26.40
CA ASP A 20 17.95 6.28 -25.92
C ASP A 20 18.61 6.46 -24.53
N GLU A 21 18.40 5.48 -23.65
CA GLU A 21 18.89 5.54 -22.28
C GLU A 21 20.41 5.50 -22.21
N ALA A 22 21.01 4.49 -22.84
CA ALA A 22 22.45 4.26 -22.77
C ALA A 22 23.24 5.28 -23.59
N ARG A 23 22.67 5.78 -24.70
CA ARG A 23 23.37 6.68 -25.62
C ARG A 23 23.14 8.16 -25.35
N ASP A 24 22.01 8.53 -24.73
CA ASP A 24 21.67 9.93 -24.51
C ASP A 24 21.51 10.26 -23.03
N PHE A 25 20.76 9.47 -22.26
CA PHE A 25 20.47 9.81 -20.86
C PHE A 25 21.64 9.52 -19.91
N THR A 26 22.24 8.33 -19.96
CA THR A 26 23.38 7.97 -19.10
C THR A 26 24.56 8.93 -19.27
N PRO A 27 25.01 9.27 -20.51
CA PRO A 27 26.09 10.23 -20.69
C PRO A 27 25.71 11.64 -20.21
N TRP A 28 24.47 12.08 -20.47
CA TRP A 28 23.99 13.35 -19.94
C TRP A 28 24.03 13.39 -18.41
N LEU A 29 23.59 12.32 -17.74
CA LEU A 29 23.61 12.26 -16.27
C LEU A 29 25.04 12.27 -15.73
N ALA A 30 25.97 11.57 -16.39
CA ALA A 30 27.39 11.56 -16.04
C ALA A 30 28.06 12.94 -16.21
N GLU A 31 27.71 13.67 -17.28
CA GLU A 31 28.18 15.05 -17.51
C GLU A 31 27.57 16.07 -16.54
N ASN A 32 26.39 15.77 -15.97
CA ASN A 32 25.62 16.66 -15.09
C ASN A 32 25.49 16.11 -13.66
N LEU A 33 26.55 15.42 -13.17
CA LEU A 33 26.59 14.90 -11.80
C LEU A 33 26.53 15.99 -10.73
N ASP A 34 26.84 17.25 -11.07
CA ASP A 34 26.68 18.41 -10.20
C ASP A 34 25.21 18.64 -9.82
N LEU A 35 24.28 18.44 -10.77
CA LEU A 35 22.84 18.50 -10.49
C LEU A 35 22.44 17.41 -9.50
N LEU A 36 22.91 16.19 -9.72
CA LEU A 36 22.62 15.07 -8.83
C LEU A 36 23.25 15.28 -7.44
N SER A 37 24.46 15.83 -7.40
CA SER A 37 25.19 16.17 -6.17
C SER A 37 24.42 17.16 -5.31
N ALA A 38 23.92 18.24 -5.92
CA ALA A 38 23.07 19.23 -5.26
C ALA A 38 21.76 18.60 -4.76
N THR A 39 21.17 17.70 -5.55
CA THR A 39 19.93 17.00 -5.23
C THR A 39 20.05 16.08 -4.01
N VAL A 40 21.14 15.32 -3.88
CA VAL A 40 21.31 14.36 -2.76
C VAL A 40 22.13 14.92 -1.59
N GLY A 41 22.77 16.07 -1.77
CA GLY A 41 23.63 16.72 -0.78
C GLY A 41 24.99 16.01 -0.60
N ILE A 42 25.50 15.37 -1.65
CA ILE A 42 26.78 14.65 -1.67
C ILE A 42 27.58 15.22 -2.83
N ASN A 43 28.85 15.58 -2.64
CA ASN A 43 29.71 16.03 -3.72
C ASN A 43 30.22 14.83 -4.52
N LEU A 44 29.68 14.57 -5.71
CA LEU A 44 30.00 13.41 -6.54
C LEU A 44 31.08 13.75 -7.57
N GLU A 45 32.10 12.90 -7.66
CA GLU A 45 33.09 12.91 -8.74
C GLU A 45 32.91 11.67 -9.62
N LEU A 46 32.78 11.87 -10.93
CA LEU A 46 32.69 10.76 -11.89
C LEU A 46 33.97 9.93 -11.84
N VAL A 47 33.82 8.61 -11.72
CA VAL A 47 34.93 7.65 -11.89
C VAL A 47 34.87 7.07 -13.29
N GLN A 48 33.73 6.48 -13.67
CA GLN A 48 33.57 5.82 -14.97
C GLN A 48 32.09 5.56 -15.31
N GLU A 49 31.75 5.63 -16.60
CA GLU A 49 30.48 5.16 -17.19
C GLU A 49 30.57 3.70 -17.64
N GLU A 50 29.43 3.00 -17.63
CA GLU A 50 29.29 1.58 -18.01
C GLU A 50 30.36 0.68 -17.39
N THR A 51 30.49 0.73 -16.07
CA THR A 51 31.56 0.03 -15.36
C THR A 51 31.20 -1.44 -15.22
N ALA A 52 31.95 -2.30 -15.92
CA ALA A 52 31.91 -3.74 -15.66
C ALA A 52 32.58 -4.03 -14.31
N LEU A 53 31.87 -4.74 -13.45
CA LEU A 53 32.36 -5.04 -12.12
C LEU A 53 32.77 -6.50 -12.00
N PRO A 54 33.84 -6.80 -11.26
CA PRO A 54 34.19 -8.17 -11.00
C PRO A 54 33.04 -8.88 -10.28
N ARG A 55 32.43 -9.86 -10.95
CA ARG A 55 31.41 -10.79 -10.40
C ARG A 55 30.02 -10.23 -10.09
N SER A 56 29.78 -8.93 -10.22
CA SER A 56 28.54 -8.27 -9.76
C SER A 56 27.68 -7.67 -10.88
N GLY A 57 28.07 -7.83 -12.14
CA GLY A 57 27.36 -7.27 -13.29
C GLY A 57 27.98 -5.95 -13.78
N ARG A 58 27.18 -5.12 -14.43
CA ARG A 58 27.56 -3.80 -14.96
C ARG A 58 26.71 -2.75 -14.27
N VAL A 59 27.33 -1.65 -13.86
CA VAL A 59 26.62 -0.47 -13.36
C VAL A 59 26.69 0.65 -14.38
N ASP A 60 25.63 1.47 -14.45
CA ASP A 60 25.55 2.56 -15.41
C ASP A 60 26.60 3.63 -15.14
N ILE A 61 26.69 4.12 -13.90
CA ILE A 61 27.67 5.13 -13.52
C ILE A 61 28.28 4.78 -12.16
N LEU A 62 29.62 4.77 -12.11
CA LEU A 62 30.39 4.72 -10.88
C LEU A 62 30.95 6.12 -10.60
N ALA A 63 30.66 6.61 -9.39
CA ALA A 63 31.18 7.87 -8.87
C ALA A 63 31.86 7.63 -7.51
N LYS A 64 32.45 8.68 -6.94
CA LYS A 64 32.97 8.69 -5.58
C LYS A 64 32.63 10.00 -4.89
N VAL A 65 32.65 10.01 -3.56
CA VAL A 65 32.49 11.24 -2.79
C VAL A 65 33.81 12.01 -2.82
N ALA A 66 33.75 13.25 -3.31
CA ALA A 66 34.91 14.14 -3.43
C ALA A 66 35.74 14.20 -2.14
N GLY A 67 37.04 13.97 -2.25
CA GLY A 67 37.96 13.97 -1.11
C GLY A 67 37.88 12.76 -0.18
N SER A 68 37.21 11.67 -0.59
CA SER A 68 37.17 10.41 0.15
C SER A 68 37.34 9.18 -0.76
N ASP A 69 37.55 8.01 -0.16
CA ASP A 69 37.59 6.72 -0.84
C ASP A 69 36.20 6.05 -0.93
N ALA A 70 35.12 6.76 -0.54
CA ALA A 70 33.77 6.23 -0.59
C ALA A 70 33.23 6.25 -2.03
N TYR A 71 32.99 5.07 -2.60
CA TYR A 71 32.31 4.92 -3.88
C TYR A 71 30.81 5.21 -3.77
N VAL A 72 30.23 5.59 -4.89
CA VAL A 72 28.81 5.83 -5.09
C VAL A 72 28.40 5.14 -6.37
N VAL A 73 27.39 4.27 -6.30
CA VAL A 73 26.83 3.65 -7.49
C VAL A 73 25.55 4.31 -7.88
N ILE A 74 25.40 4.54 -9.18
CA ILE A 74 24.26 5.20 -9.77
C ILE A 74 23.72 4.27 -10.85
N GLU A 75 22.48 3.82 -10.67
CA GLU A 75 21.69 3.12 -11.67
C GLU A 75 20.62 4.09 -12.19
N ASN A 76 20.43 4.13 -13.51
CA ASN A 76 19.56 5.13 -14.12
C ASN A 76 18.63 4.52 -15.16
N GLN A 77 17.34 4.86 -15.09
CA GLN A 77 16.34 4.39 -16.04
C GLN A 77 15.36 5.51 -16.40
N MET A 78 14.99 5.65 -17.68
CA MET A 78 14.02 6.67 -18.11
C MET A 78 12.59 6.34 -17.71
N GLU A 79 12.28 5.06 -17.56
CA GLU A 79 10.96 4.56 -17.17
C GLU A 79 10.74 4.59 -15.64
N ASP A 80 9.56 4.19 -15.20
CA ASP A 80 9.27 3.99 -13.78
C ASP A 80 10.15 2.87 -13.20
N ALA A 81 10.66 3.11 -11.99
CA ALA A 81 11.45 2.18 -11.19
C ALA A 81 10.92 0.74 -11.24
N ASP A 82 11.82 -0.23 -11.42
CA ASP A 82 11.53 -1.66 -11.50
C ASP A 82 12.41 -2.51 -10.56
N ASN A 83 12.17 -3.83 -10.53
CA ASN A 83 12.94 -4.73 -9.68
C ASN A 83 14.34 -5.00 -10.21
N ASP A 84 14.58 -4.84 -11.51
CA ASP A 84 15.83 -5.22 -12.15
C ASP A 84 16.93 -4.24 -11.75
N HIS A 85 16.66 -2.94 -11.80
CA HIS A 85 17.59 -1.90 -11.38
C HIS A 85 17.78 -1.89 -9.85
N LEU A 86 16.73 -2.14 -9.07
CA LEU A 86 16.89 -2.31 -7.62
C LEU A 86 17.78 -3.51 -7.29
N ALA A 87 17.61 -4.63 -7.99
CA ALA A 87 18.45 -5.80 -7.81
C ALA A 87 19.90 -5.51 -8.22
N ALA A 88 20.13 -4.76 -9.30
CA ALA A 88 21.46 -4.32 -9.71
C ALA A 88 22.15 -3.49 -8.60
N LEU A 89 21.47 -2.47 -8.07
CA LEU A 89 21.97 -1.66 -6.94
C LEU A 89 22.33 -2.52 -5.72
N LEU A 90 21.44 -3.43 -5.32
CA LEU A 90 21.66 -4.26 -4.13
C LEU A 90 22.77 -5.30 -4.35
N ASN A 91 22.83 -5.91 -5.53
CA ASN A 91 23.91 -6.82 -5.89
C ASN A 91 25.26 -6.09 -5.87
N TYR A 92 25.30 -4.82 -6.28
CA TYR A 92 26.50 -4.01 -6.14
C TYR A 92 26.90 -3.84 -4.68
N ALA A 93 25.99 -3.33 -3.84
CA ALA A 93 26.25 -3.09 -2.43
C ALA A 93 26.67 -4.37 -1.68
N ALA A 94 26.13 -5.53 -2.07
CA ALA A 94 26.51 -6.80 -1.44
C ALA A 94 27.94 -7.27 -1.79
N HIS A 95 28.53 -6.76 -2.86
CA HIS A 95 29.83 -7.22 -3.39
C HIS A 95 30.86 -6.10 -3.53
N SER A 96 30.62 -4.95 -2.93
CA SER A 96 31.51 -3.78 -2.93
C SER A 96 31.56 -3.15 -1.55
N ASP A 97 32.59 -2.34 -1.30
CA ASP A 97 32.67 -1.50 -0.11
C ASP A 97 31.86 -0.19 -0.24
N SER A 98 30.98 -0.07 -1.25
CA SER A 98 30.15 1.11 -1.41
C SER A 98 28.94 1.06 -0.49
N GLU A 99 28.85 2.07 0.37
CA GLU A 99 27.69 2.27 1.24
C GLU A 99 26.64 3.19 0.61
N ILE A 100 26.94 3.84 -0.54
CA ILE A 100 26.06 4.86 -1.14
C ILE A 100 25.55 4.38 -2.50
N LEU A 101 24.22 4.35 -2.63
CA LEU A 101 23.51 3.95 -3.84
C LEU A 101 22.57 5.08 -4.26
N ILE A 102 22.52 5.41 -5.54
CA ILE A 102 21.60 6.39 -6.10
C ILE A 102 20.84 5.74 -7.25
N TRP A 103 19.53 5.80 -7.19
CA TRP A 103 18.65 5.32 -8.24
C TRP A 103 17.94 6.48 -8.89
N VAL A 104 18.21 6.72 -10.18
CA VAL A 104 17.56 7.77 -10.95
C VAL A 104 16.50 7.15 -11.86
N ALA A 105 15.22 7.52 -11.68
CA ALA A 105 14.12 6.93 -12.47
C ALA A 105 13.09 7.97 -12.94
N GLY A 106 12.31 7.65 -13.98
CA GLY A 106 11.18 8.47 -14.44
C GLY A 106 10.05 8.61 -13.41
N GLY A 107 9.94 7.63 -12.52
CA GLY A 107 9.00 7.62 -11.42
C GLY A 107 9.28 6.53 -10.41
N PHE A 108 8.79 6.76 -9.18
CA PHE A 108 8.92 5.80 -8.07
C PHE A 108 7.54 5.57 -7.48
N SER A 109 7.06 4.33 -7.59
CA SER A 109 5.86 3.87 -6.89
C SER A 109 6.11 3.87 -5.37
N LEU A 110 5.02 3.95 -4.58
CA LEU A 110 5.11 3.88 -3.12
C LEU A 110 5.84 2.62 -2.62
N ARG A 111 5.75 1.50 -3.36
CA ARG A 111 6.47 0.26 -3.05
C ARG A 111 7.97 0.53 -2.97
N TYR A 112 8.58 1.08 -4.02
CA TYR A 112 10.03 1.29 -4.05
C TYR A 112 10.48 2.32 -3.03
N ARG A 113 9.70 3.38 -2.81
CA ARG A 113 10.07 4.37 -1.78
C ARG A 113 10.11 3.77 -0.38
N ARG A 114 9.09 2.96 -0.02
CA ARG A 114 9.06 2.25 1.26
C ARG A 114 10.17 1.21 1.37
N THR A 115 10.47 0.50 0.28
CA THR A 115 11.59 -0.46 0.24
C THR A 115 12.91 0.26 0.51
N ILE A 116 13.17 1.38 -0.17
CA ILE A 116 14.38 2.19 0.02
C ILE A 116 14.47 2.69 1.48
N ASP A 117 13.39 3.21 2.05
CA ASP A 117 13.40 3.66 3.45
C ASP A 117 13.60 2.54 4.46
N TRP A 118 12.98 1.39 4.22
CA TRP A 118 13.21 0.22 5.06
C TRP A 118 14.66 -0.24 4.98
N LEU A 119 15.27 -0.27 3.78
CA LEU A 119 16.69 -0.60 3.59
C LEU A 119 17.58 0.41 4.31
N ASN A 120 17.35 1.71 4.14
CA ASN A 120 18.10 2.76 4.83
C ASN A 120 18.01 2.66 6.36
N SER A 121 16.86 2.23 6.89
CA SER A 121 16.63 2.13 8.34
C SER A 121 17.10 0.81 8.95
N SER A 122 17.17 -0.26 8.14
CA SER A 122 17.44 -1.62 8.62
C SER A 122 18.82 -2.13 8.23
N THR A 123 19.57 -1.38 7.43
CA THR A 123 20.92 -1.71 6.95
C THR A 123 21.86 -0.53 7.19
N GLY A 124 23.16 -0.70 6.90
CA GLY A 124 24.14 0.41 6.86
C GLY A 124 24.17 1.16 5.52
N LEU A 125 23.30 0.81 4.56
CA LEU A 125 23.29 1.42 3.24
C LEU A 125 22.66 2.82 3.26
N ARG A 126 23.11 3.66 2.34
CA ARG A 126 22.61 5.01 2.07
C ARG A 126 22.09 5.08 0.64
N ILE A 127 20.81 4.74 0.48
CA ILE A 127 20.13 4.62 -0.81
C ILE A 127 19.26 5.86 -1.05
N TYR A 128 19.47 6.52 -2.19
CA TYR A 128 18.71 7.68 -2.63
C TYR A 128 17.85 7.32 -3.84
N GLY A 129 16.56 7.63 -3.78
CA GLY A 129 15.70 7.62 -4.96
C GLY A 129 15.58 9.04 -5.52
N VAL A 130 15.84 9.21 -6.81
CA VAL A 130 15.81 10.50 -7.49
C VAL A 130 14.91 10.43 -8.71
N LYS A 131 13.80 11.16 -8.69
CA LYS A 131 12.88 11.24 -9.81
C LYS A 131 13.38 12.25 -10.83
N MET A 132 13.64 11.80 -12.05
CA MET A 132 13.88 12.70 -13.18
C MET A 132 12.55 13.22 -13.76
N SER A 133 12.57 14.45 -14.25
CA SER A 133 11.47 15.00 -15.04
C SER A 133 11.95 16.13 -15.92
N ALA A 134 11.22 16.40 -17.00
CA ALA A 134 11.48 17.55 -17.83
C ALA A 134 10.22 18.42 -18.00
N TRP A 135 10.44 19.72 -18.05
CA TRP A 135 9.38 20.72 -18.10
C TRP A 135 9.73 21.79 -19.14
N ARG A 136 8.77 22.08 -20.03
CA ARG A 136 8.88 23.17 -20.99
C ARG A 136 8.40 24.46 -20.34
N ASN A 137 9.23 25.50 -20.42
CA ASN A 137 8.90 26.85 -20.02
C ASN A 137 9.23 27.80 -21.18
N GLY A 138 8.19 28.20 -21.93
CA GLY A 138 8.36 28.90 -23.20
C GLY A 138 9.17 28.06 -24.20
N GLU A 139 10.29 28.60 -24.68
CA GLU A 139 11.18 27.93 -25.64
C GLU A 139 12.24 27.04 -24.97
N THR A 140 12.31 27.03 -23.64
CA THR A 140 13.34 26.28 -22.89
C THR A 140 12.78 24.99 -22.30
N ILE A 141 13.61 23.95 -22.22
CA ILE A 141 13.30 22.69 -21.55
C ILE A 141 14.22 22.56 -20.33
N GLU A 142 13.60 22.59 -19.15
CA GLU A 142 14.26 22.41 -17.87
C GLU A 142 14.27 20.93 -17.48
N ARG A 143 15.45 20.38 -17.19
CA ARG A 143 15.65 19.00 -16.71
C ARG A 143 15.82 19.04 -15.20
N ARG A 144 15.03 18.28 -14.46
CA ARG A 144 14.97 18.33 -12.99
C ARG A 144 15.23 16.95 -12.39
N LEU A 145 16.08 16.91 -11.38
CA LEU A 145 16.35 15.75 -10.53
C LEU A 145 15.77 16.03 -9.14
N ASN A 146 14.68 15.36 -8.79
CA ASN A 146 13.98 15.59 -7.52
C ASN A 146 14.24 14.42 -6.57
N PRO A 147 14.81 14.65 -5.39
CA PRO A 147 15.03 13.58 -4.43
C PRO A 147 13.68 13.21 -3.79
N ILE A 148 13.30 11.94 -3.86
CA ILE A 148 11.98 11.45 -3.41
C ILE A 148 12.05 10.58 -2.15
N VAL A 149 13.23 10.04 -1.84
CA VAL A 149 13.52 9.23 -0.65
C VAL A 149 15.05 9.18 -0.44
N GLY A 150 15.51 9.15 0.82
CA GLY A 150 16.93 9.02 1.16
C GLY A 150 17.21 9.17 2.66
N PRO A 151 18.43 8.84 3.14
CA PRO A 151 18.77 8.81 4.58
C PRO A 151 18.53 10.13 5.33
N ASN A 152 18.72 11.26 4.65
CA ASN A 152 18.51 12.60 5.21
C ASN A 152 17.16 13.21 4.85
N GLN A 153 16.26 12.44 4.22
CA GLN A 153 14.91 12.87 3.89
C GLN A 153 13.92 12.17 4.82
N ARG A 154 13.41 12.90 5.83
CA ARG A 154 12.24 12.44 6.57
C ARG A 154 11.02 12.52 5.65
N VAL A 155 10.72 11.43 4.98
CA VAL A 155 9.43 11.27 4.31
C VAL A 155 8.45 10.80 5.37
N GLU A 156 7.59 11.70 5.85
CA GLU A 156 6.40 11.27 6.59
C GLU A 156 5.51 10.48 5.64
N TRP A 157 5.59 9.16 5.75
CA TRP A 157 4.68 8.30 5.01
C TRP A 157 3.29 8.46 5.61
N PRO A 158 2.26 8.75 4.78
CA PRO A 158 0.89 8.61 5.24
C PRO A 158 0.71 7.19 5.79
N LYS A 159 0.20 7.11 7.03
CA LYS A 159 -0.19 5.86 7.68
C LYS A 159 -1.21 5.17 6.78
N TYR A 160 -0.74 4.17 6.03
CA TYR A 160 -1.47 3.19 5.20
C TYR A 160 -2.53 3.73 4.20
N GLY A 161 -2.24 3.60 2.89
CA GLY A 161 -3.23 3.60 1.81
C GLY A 161 -2.69 4.11 0.47
N TYR A 162 -2.70 3.30 -0.59
CA TYR A 162 -2.37 3.75 -1.95
C TYR A 162 -3.52 4.62 -2.50
N PRO A 163 -3.30 5.80 -3.10
CA PRO A 163 -4.40 6.62 -3.67
C PRO A 163 -5.27 5.87 -4.70
N ALA A 164 -4.67 5.02 -5.54
CA ALA A 164 -5.39 4.20 -6.52
C ALA A 164 -6.15 3.01 -5.89
N ILE A 165 -5.59 2.36 -4.87
CA ILE A 165 -6.30 1.27 -4.17
C ILE A 165 -7.43 1.83 -3.31
N ASN A 166 -7.23 3.02 -2.73
CA ASN A 166 -8.22 3.78 -1.99
C ASN A 166 -9.39 4.16 -2.91
N GLN A 167 -9.09 4.61 -4.14
CA GLN A 167 -10.12 4.80 -5.15
C GLN A 167 -10.85 3.50 -5.47
N LYS A 168 -10.16 2.36 -5.62
CA LYS A 168 -10.81 1.06 -5.84
C LYS A 168 -11.71 0.63 -4.67
N TYR A 169 -11.26 0.78 -3.43
CA TYR A 169 -12.09 0.50 -2.25
C TYR A 169 -13.32 1.39 -2.21
N ASN A 170 -13.19 2.69 -2.52
CA ASN A 170 -14.35 3.58 -2.63
C ASN A 170 -15.29 3.14 -3.77
N THR A 171 -14.76 2.79 -4.94
CA THR A 171 -15.56 2.32 -6.08
C THR A 171 -16.30 1.02 -5.75
N PHE A 172 -15.69 0.12 -4.98
CA PHE A 172 -16.30 -1.14 -4.56
C PHE A 172 -17.34 -0.94 -3.44
N PHE A 173 -16.95 -0.28 -2.33
CA PHE A 173 -17.78 -0.21 -1.12
C PHE A 173 -18.89 0.83 -1.21
N ARG A 174 -18.71 1.94 -1.95
CA ARG A 174 -19.73 2.99 -2.03
C ARG A 174 -21.08 2.49 -2.54
N PRO A 175 -21.18 1.77 -3.68
CA PRO A 175 -22.46 1.22 -4.13
C PRO A 175 -22.97 0.13 -3.17
N LEU A 176 -22.10 -0.78 -2.67
CA LEU A 176 -22.50 -1.81 -1.72
C LEU A 176 -23.15 -1.24 -0.45
N VAL A 177 -22.52 -0.23 0.16
CA VAL A 177 -23.03 0.42 1.38
C VAL A 177 -24.32 1.18 1.08
N ALA A 178 -24.44 1.81 -0.09
CA ALA A 178 -25.68 2.47 -0.51
C ALA A 178 -26.84 1.48 -0.67
N ASP A 179 -26.59 0.31 -1.28
CA ASP A 179 -27.59 -0.74 -1.45
C ASP A 179 -28.01 -1.33 -0.10
N LEU A 180 -27.05 -1.63 0.79
CA LEU A 180 -27.31 -2.11 2.15
C LEU A 180 -28.07 -1.09 3.01
N TRP A 181 -27.81 0.21 2.81
CA TRP A 181 -28.56 1.27 3.46
C TRP A 181 -30.00 1.34 2.97
N ALA A 182 -30.23 1.22 1.65
CA ALA A 182 -31.56 1.24 1.04
C ALA A 182 -32.48 0.13 1.57
N ILE A 183 -31.92 -1.02 1.96
CA ILE A 183 -32.65 -2.14 2.56
C ILE A 183 -32.64 -2.16 4.10
N GLY A 184 -32.12 -1.11 4.75
CA GLY A 184 -32.22 -0.91 6.20
C GLY A 184 -31.24 -1.70 7.06
N ILE A 185 -30.14 -2.21 6.51
CA ILE A 185 -29.15 -2.99 7.29
C ILE A 185 -28.29 -2.09 8.21
N SER A 186 -28.07 -0.84 7.82
CA SER A 186 -27.25 0.12 8.56
C SER A 186 -27.69 1.55 8.29
N ASP A 187 -27.68 2.39 9.33
CA ASP A 187 -27.85 3.84 9.30
C ASP A 187 -26.49 4.58 9.19
N ARG A 188 -25.38 3.85 9.33
CA ARG A 188 -24.03 4.39 9.27
C ARG A 188 -23.61 4.70 7.84
N LYS A 189 -23.08 5.92 7.63
CA LYS A 189 -22.37 6.28 6.39
C LYS A 189 -21.06 5.48 6.28
N MET A 190 -20.63 5.22 5.05
CA MET A 190 -19.36 4.55 4.73
C MET A 190 -18.20 5.09 5.58
N SER A 191 -17.44 4.19 6.24
CA SER A 191 -16.36 4.54 7.15
C SER A 191 -15.09 4.88 6.39
N GLY A 192 -15.10 6.03 5.70
CA GLY A 192 -13.95 6.55 4.97
C GLY A 192 -13.37 5.55 3.95
N VAL A 193 -12.10 5.76 3.58
CA VAL A 193 -11.43 4.89 2.62
C VAL A 193 -10.67 3.79 3.36
N SER A 194 -11.29 2.62 3.44
CA SER A 194 -10.79 1.45 4.19
C SER A 194 -11.00 0.17 3.38
N ASN A 195 -10.17 -0.84 3.64
CA ASN A 195 -10.36 -2.19 3.12
C ASN A 195 -11.52 -2.95 3.79
N ASP A 196 -12.14 -2.34 4.80
CA ASP A 196 -13.18 -2.92 5.64
C ASP A 196 -14.26 -1.87 5.94
N GLN A 197 -15.53 -2.31 5.95
CA GLN A 197 -16.69 -1.50 6.30
C GLN A 197 -17.44 -2.11 7.47
N VAL A 198 -17.77 -1.27 8.44
CA VAL A 198 -18.36 -1.66 9.72
C VAL A 198 -19.84 -1.31 9.77
N PHE A 199 -20.66 -2.26 10.19
CA PHE A 199 -22.08 -2.11 10.43
C PHE A 199 -22.40 -2.41 11.90
N PRO A 200 -23.15 -1.53 12.58
CA PRO A 200 -23.36 -1.67 14.02
C PRO A 200 -24.25 -2.87 14.34
N SER A 201 -23.91 -3.57 15.42
CA SER A 201 -24.81 -4.53 16.08
C SER A 201 -25.72 -3.86 17.13
N GLY A 202 -25.37 -2.64 17.56
CA GLY A 202 -25.96 -1.97 18.72
C GLY A 202 -25.24 -2.25 20.05
N PHE A 203 -24.27 -3.17 20.07
CA PHE A 203 -23.50 -3.51 21.28
C PHE A 203 -22.03 -3.09 21.13
N ALA A 204 -21.50 -2.40 22.14
CA ALA A 204 -20.12 -1.92 22.13
C ALA A 204 -19.12 -3.09 22.03
N GLY A 205 -18.19 -3.00 21.07
CA GLY A 205 -17.18 -4.04 20.84
C GLY A 205 -17.71 -5.28 20.10
N ILE A 206 -18.94 -5.24 19.58
CA ILE A 206 -19.51 -6.31 18.75
C ILE A 206 -20.02 -5.70 17.46
N GLU A 207 -19.46 -6.09 16.32
CA GLU A 207 -19.67 -5.38 15.06
C GLU A 207 -19.79 -6.36 13.89
N TYR A 208 -20.59 -6.01 12.89
CA TYR A 208 -20.64 -6.73 11.62
C TYR A 208 -19.71 -6.04 10.63
N HIS A 209 -18.99 -6.81 9.84
CA HIS A 209 -18.00 -6.28 8.93
C HIS A 209 -18.10 -6.93 7.56
N VAL A 210 -17.72 -6.15 6.54
CA VAL A 210 -17.43 -6.63 5.19
C VAL A 210 -16.07 -6.07 4.79
N GLY A 211 -15.09 -6.94 4.53
CA GLY A 211 -13.72 -6.47 4.30
C GLY A 211 -12.87 -7.42 3.47
N PHE A 212 -11.89 -6.84 2.78
CA PHE A 212 -10.87 -7.60 2.06
C PHE A 212 -9.73 -8.00 3.00
N TRP A 213 -9.48 -9.31 3.08
CA TRP A 213 -8.51 -9.94 3.98
C TRP A 213 -7.67 -11.01 3.26
N HIS A 214 -6.90 -11.80 4.01
CA HIS A 214 -6.05 -12.87 3.51
C HIS A 214 -6.33 -14.20 4.23
N SER A 215 -7.55 -14.73 4.11
CA SER A 215 -8.06 -15.79 4.99
C SER A 215 -7.74 -17.22 4.51
N PHE A 216 -7.54 -17.48 3.20
CA PHE A 216 -7.25 -18.83 2.67
C PHE A 216 -5.76 -19.20 2.77
N GLY A 217 -5.22 -19.30 3.99
CA GLY A 217 -3.78 -19.56 4.20
C GLY A 217 -2.92 -18.42 3.64
N GLY A 218 -3.37 -17.18 3.81
CA GLY A 218 -2.69 -15.99 3.32
C GLY A 218 -3.08 -15.55 1.91
N ARG A 219 -4.09 -16.15 1.26
CA ARG A 219 -4.57 -15.69 -0.06
C ARG A 219 -5.70 -14.66 0.07
N PRO A 220 -5.78 -13.69 -0.86
CA PRO A 220 -6.82 -12.64 -0.84
C PRO A 220 -8.25 -13.19 -0.81
N SER A 221 -9.06 -12.59 0.04
CA SER A 221 -10.47 -12.91 0.22
C SER A 221 -11.31 -11.66 0.46
N LEU A 222 -12.60 -11.77 0.19
CA LEU A 222 -13.63 -10.90 0.74
C LEU A 222 -14.38 -11.68 1.81
N ASP A 223 -14.48 -11.07 2.99
CA ASP A 223 -15.03 -11.73 4.17
C ASP A 223 -16.23 -10.93 4.69
N VAL A 224 -17.27 -11.64 5.12
CA VAL A 224 -18.38 -11.11 5.91
C VAL A 224 -18.29 -11.74 7.29
N TYR A 225 -18.14 -10.93 8.34
CA TYR A 225 -17.88 -11.46 9.67
C TYR A 225 -18.56 -10.70 10.80
N LEU A 226 -18.94 -11.43 11.84
CA LEU A 226 -19.29 -10.89 13.15
C LEU A 226 -18.01 -10.88 13.99
N TRP A 227 -17.59 -9.69 14.38
CA TRP A 227 -16.43 -9.43 15.21
C TRP A 227 -16.87 -9.23 16.66
N ILE A 228 -16.36 -10.05 17.59
CA ILE A 228 -16.65 -9.96 19.03
C ILE A 228 -15.34 -9.64 19.74
N ALA A 229 -15.16 -8.38 20.14
CA ALA A 229 -13.90 -7.88 20.70
C ALA A 229 -14.11 -6.78 21.74
N THR A 230 -14.96 -7.03 22.73
CA THR A 230 -15.05 -6.20 23.94
C THR A 230 -13.70 -6.20 24.68
N PRO A 231 -13.41 -5.19 25.53
CA PRO A 231 -12.15 -5.12 26.28
C PRO A 231 -11.83 -6.38 27.12
N ASP A 232 -12.84 -7.16 27.48
CA ASP A 232 -12.73 -8.38 28.27
C ASP A 232 -12.71 -9.63 27.37
N GLN A 233 -11.63 -10.42 27.46
CA GLN A 233 -11.46 -11.65 26.69
C GLN A 233 -12.45 -12.73 27.10
N GLU A 234 -12.67 -12.94 28.40
CA GLU A 234 -13.56 -14.00 28.88
C GLU A 234 -15.00 -13.69 28.46
N ARG A 235 -15.41 -12.43 28.59
CA ARG A 235 -16.71 -11.97 28.08
C ARG A 235 -16.88 -12.25 26.58
N ASN A 236 -15.84 -12.05 25.77
CA ASN A 236 -15.92 -12.35 24.34
C ASN A 236 -16.12 -13.85 24.08
N LYS A 237 -15.49 -14.72 24.90
CA LYS A 237 -15.65 -16.17 24.80
C LYS A 237 -17.04 -16.60 25.25
N GLU A 238 -17.54 -16.05 26.33
CA GLU A 238 -18.90 -16.31 26.82
C GLU A 238 -19.96 -15.93 25.78
N ILE A 239 -19.85 -14.75 25.17
CA ILE A 239 -20.77 -14.30 24.11
C ILE A 239 -20.70 -15.26 22.91
N PHE A 240 -19.50 -15.65 22.48
CA PHE A 240 -19.32 -16.61 21.39
C PHE A 240 -19.94 -17.96 21.73
N ASP A 241 -19.65 -18.51 22.91
CA ASP A 241 -20.17 -19.81 23.36
C ASP A 241 -21.70 -19.78 23.50
N ALA A 242 -22.26 -18.64 23.93
CA ALA A 242 -23.70 -18.46 24.01
C ALA A 242 -24.37 -18.46 22.62
N LEU A 243 -23.75 -17.84 21.61
CA LEU A 243 -24.19 -17.94 20.22
C LEU A 243 -24.00 -19.37 19.67
N ASP A 244 -22.93 -20.05 20.08
CA ASP A 244 -22.60 -21.41 19.64
C ASP A 244 -23.63 -22.44 20.08
N ARG A 245 -24.33 -22.21 21.20
CA ARG A 245 -25.49 -23.03 21.60
C ARG A 245 -26.60 -23.05 20.56
N HIS A 246 -26.68 -22.04 19.69
CA HIS A 246 -27.62 -21.95 18.57
C HIS A 246 -27.02 -22.39 17.23
N ARG A 247 -25.80 -22.94 17.20
CA ARG A 247 -25.06 -23.28 15.98
C ARG A 247 -25.89 -24.08 14.97
N LYS A 248 -26.61 -25.11 15.41
CA LYS A 248 -27.41 -25.98 14.52
C LYS A 248 -28.53 -25.23 13.78
N GLU A 249 -29.17 -24.27 14.44
CA GLU A 249 -30.22 -23.45 13.83
C GLU A 249 -29.60 -22.45 12.85
N ILE A 250 -28.50 -21.81 13.28
CA ILE A 250 -27.76 -20.84 12.47
C ILE A 250 -27.19 -21.50 11.21
N GLU A 251 -26.58 -22.67 11.30
CA GLU A 251 -26.03 -23.41 10.15
C GLU A 251 -27.12 -23.88 9.18
N LYS A 252 -28.36 -24.07 9.65
CA LYS A 252 -29.50 -24.36 8.79
C LYS A 252 -29.96 -23.11 8.02
N GLU A 253 -29.96 -21.95 8.68
CA GLU A 253 -30.28 -20.64 8.07
C GLU A 253 -29.15 -20.15 7.15
N LEU A 254 -27.90 -20.44 7.52
CA LEU A 254 -26.67 -19.99 6.89
C LEU A 254 -25.70 -21.15 6.66
N PRO A 255 -25.96 -22.02 5.66
CA PRO A 255 -25.08 -23.14 5.36
C PRO A 255 -23.66 -22.68 5.00
N GLY A 256 -22.65 -23.26 5.64
CA GLY A 256 -21.23 -22.96 5.37
C GLY A 256 -20.64 -21.82 6.20
N VAL A 257 -21.37 -21.30 7.20
CA VAL A 257 -20.81 -20.35 8.17
C VAL A 257 -19.65 -20.99 8.95
N SER A 258 -18.58 -20.22 9.15
CA SER A 258 -17.39 -20.65 9.89
C SER A 258 -17.36 -20.03 11.28
N TRP A 259 -16.98 -20.82 12.27
CA TRP A 259 -16.93 -20.45 13.67
C TRP A 259 -15.48 -20.48 14.17
N ASP A 260 -14.96 -19.34 14.61
CA ASP A 260 -13.59 -19.22 15.09
C ASP A 260 -13.55 -18.50 16.45
N ARG A 261 -13.50 -19.31 17.51
CA ARG A 261 -13.44 -18.85 18.90
C ARG A 261 -12.12 -18.15 19.21
N ARG A 262 -11.02 -18.51 18.53
CA ARG A 262 -9.65 -18.00 18.78
C ARG A 262 -9.25 -18.03 20.26
N ASP A 263 -9.12 -19.21 20.85
CA ASP A 263 -8.87 -19.37 22.30
C ASP A 263 -7.65 -18.60 22.81
N HIS A 264 -6.64 -18.40 21.95
CA HIS A 264 -5.41 -17.68 22.29
C HIS A 264 -5.46 -16.16 22.04
N GLN A 265 -6.59 -15.63 21.55
CA GLN A 265 -6.74 -14.21 21.24
C GLN A 265 -7.93 -13.61 22.00
N ARG A 266 -7.90 -12.29 22.26
CA ARG A 266 -8.99 -11.59 22.94
C ARG A 266 -10.32 -11.69 22.19
N MET A 267 -10.26 -11.56 20.86
CA MET A 267 -11.43 -11.52 19.99
C MET A 267 -11.92 -12.90 19.57
N CYS A 268 -13.17 -12.98 19.14
CA CYS A 268 -13.78 -14.11 18.46
C CYS A 268 -14.33 -13.65 17.11
N SER A 269 -14.49 -14.57 16.16
CA SER A 269 -15.11 -14.25 14.87
C SER A 269 -16.00 -15.38 14.36
N ILE A 270 -17.14 -15.03 13.78
CA ILE A 270 -18.00 -15.94 13.02
C ILE A 270 -18.14 -15.34 11.64
N TYR A 271 -17.89 -16.11 10.57
CA TYR A 271 -17.66 -15.51 9.27
C TYR A 271 -17.99 -16.41 8.07
N PHE A 272 -18.08 -15.75 6.92
CA PHE A 272 -18.01 -16.36 5.59
C PHE A 272 -16.84 -15.76 4.83
N VAL A 273 -16.19 -16.58 4.00
CA VAL A 273 -15.10 -16.15 3.13
C VAL A 273 -15.37 -16.55 1.69
N THR A 274 -15.05 -15.65 0.77
CA THR A 274 -14.97 -15.97 -0.67
C THR A 274 -13.66 -15.46 -1.26
N ARG A 275 -13.15 -16.13 -2.29
CA ARG A 275 -11.88 -15.74 -2.92
C ARG A 275 -12.06 -14.49 -3.76
N GLY A 276 -11.18 -13.51 -3.55
CA GLY A 276 -11.22 -12.25 -4.28
C GLY A 276 -10.24 -11.22 -3.75
N SER A 277 -9.75 -10.37 -4.63
CA SER A 277 -8.86 -9.24 -4.32
C SER A 277 -9.46 -7.94 -4.84
N ILE A 278 -9.26 -6.84 -4.12
CA ILE A 278 -9.58 -5.50 -4.64
C ILE A 278 -8.79 -5.17 -5.93
N GLY A 279 -7.72 -5.91 -6.19
CA GLY A 279 -6.94 -5.84 -7.42
C GLY A 279 -7.59 -6.51 -8.63
N ASP A 280 -8.64 -7.32 -8.44
CA ASP A 280 -9.29 -8.08 -9.52
C ASP A 280 -9.96 -7.17 -10.57
N ARG A 281 -10.31 -7.77 -11.71
CA ARG A 281 -11.05 -7.09 -12.79
C ARG A 281 -12.47 -6.74 -12.36
N ASP A 282 -13.05 -5.74 -13.01
CA ASP A 282 -14.36 -5.19 -12.65
C ASP A 282 -15.48 -6.24 -12.65
N GLU A 283 -15.44 -7.23 -13.54
CA GLU A 283 -16.44 -8.31 -13.55
C GLU A 283 -16.38 -9.13 -12.25
N LYS A 284 -15.16 -9.43 -11.79
CA LYS A 284 -14.97 -10.19 -10.55
C LYS A 284 -15.36 -9.35 -9.32
N LEU A 285 -15.04 -8.07 -9.32
CA LEU A 285 -15.46 -7.15 -8.26
C LEU A 285 -16.99 -7.05 -8.19
N ALA A 286 -17.68 -7.02 -9.34
CA ALA A 286 -19.14 -7.02 -9.39
C ALA A 286 -19.74 -8.33 -8.84
N GLU A 287 -19.13 -9.49 -9.10
CA GLU A 287 -19.53 -10.76 -8.48
C GLU A 287 -19.38 -10.74 -6.96
N LEU A 288 -18.25 -10.24 -6.47
CA LEU A 288 -17.95 -10.14 -5.04
C LEU A 288 -18.92 -9.18 -4.34
N GLN A 289 -19.28 -8.08 -5.00
CA GLN A 289 -20.26 -7.13 -4.47
C GLN A 289 -21.65 -7.77 -4.34
N ARG A 290 -22.11 -8.52 -5.36
CA ARG A 290 -23.39 -9.24 -5.29
C ARG A 290 -23.38 -10.30 -4.19
N TRP A 291 -22.30 -11.06 -4.09
CA TRP A 291 -22.14 -12.05 -3.03
C TRP A 291 -22.26 -11.42 -1.63
N ALA A 292 -21.63 -10.27 -1.40
CA ALA A 292 -21.75 -9.56 -0.13
C ALA A 292 -23.16 -8.99 0.08
N LEU A 293 -23.78 -8.43 -0.96
CA LEU A 293 -25.13 -7.85 -0.90
C LEU A 293 -26.20 -8.91 -0.58
N ASP A 294 -26.05 -10.13 -1.10
CA ASP A 294 -26.94 -11.25 -0.80
C ASP A 294 -26.69 -11.81 0.60
N LEU A 295 -25.43 -11.87 1.04
CA LEU A 295 -25.06 -12.52 2.29
C LEU A 295 -25.30 -11.64 3.53
N VAL A 296 -24.91 -10.38 3.50
CA VAL A 296 -24.94 -9.48 4.67
C VAL A 296 -26.33 -9.37 5.31
N PRO A 297 -27.44 -9.21 4.57
CA PRO A 297 -28.78 -9.14 5.15
C PRO A 297 -29.17 -10.42 5.88
N ASN A 298 -28.90 -11.57 5.25
CA ASN A 298 -29.19 -12.89 5.82
C ASN A 298 -28.31 -13.16 7.05
N PHE A 299 -27.04 -12.77 6.98
CA PHE A 299 -26.10 -12.89 8.09
C PHE A 299 -26.57 -12.07 9.30
N LYS A 300 -26.93 -10.79 9.10
CA LYS A 300 -27.45 -9.95 10.18
C LYS A 300 -28.78 -10.48 10.72
N ALA A 301 -29.70 -10.91 9.86
CA ALA A 301 -31.01 -11.44 10.28
C ALA A 301 -30.89 -12.70 11.16
N ALA A 302 -29.93 -13.58 10.88
CA ALA A 302 -29.70 -14.77 11.69
C ALA A 302 -29.03 -14.46 13.03
N PHE A 303 -28.07 -13.53 13.07
CA PHE A 303 -27.28 -13.27 14.29
C PHE A 303 -27.89 -12.20 15.20
N GLN A 304 -28.51 -11.14 14.66
CA GLN A 304 -28.93 -9.97 15.44
C GLN A 304 -29.93 -10.32 16.56
N PRO A 305 -31.03 -11.06 16.32
CA PRO A 305 -31.99 -11.39 17.38
C PRO A 305 -31.38 -12.30 18.46
N ARG A 306 -30.47 -13.18 18.07
CA ARG A 306 -29.76 -14.10 18.98
C ARG A 306 -28.75 -13.34 19.83
N LEU A 307 -28.02 -12.41 19.23
CA LEU A 307 -27.12 -11.51 19.94
C LEU A 307 -27.90 -10.65 20.95
N GLU A 308 -29.03 -10.05 20.56
CA GLU A 308 -29.87 -9.28 21.48
C GLU A 308 -30.37 -10.10 22.68
N LYS A 309 -30.72 -11.37 22.45
CA LYS A 309 -31.11 -12.29 23.52
C LYS A 309 -29.93 -12.60 24.44
N VAL A 310 -28.77 -12.98 23.90
CA VAL A 310 -27.55 -13.27 24.66
C VAL A 310 -27.13 -12.07 25.50
N MET A 311 -27.12 -10.87 24.91
CA MET A 311 -26.72 -9.65 25.62
C MET A 311 -27.70 -9.27 26.74
N ARG A 312 -28.99 -9.61 26.60
CA ARG A 312 -29.99 -9.41 27.66
C ARG A 312 -29.83 -10.40 28.80
N GLU A 313 -29.54 -11.67 28.51
CA GLU A 313 -29.30 -12.71 29.52
C GLU A 313 -27.99 -12.49 30.28
N MET A 314 -27.00 -11.85 29.64
CA MET A 314 -25.71 -11.49 30.24
C MET A 314 -25.69 -10.12 30.89
N ALA A 315 -26.77 -9.34 30.78
CA ALA A 315 -26.88 -8.10 31.52
C ALA A 315 -26.96 -8.43 33.02
N PRO A 316 -26.18 -7.77 33.89
CA PRO A 316 -26.33 -7.97 35.33
C PRO A 316 -27.78 -7.65 35.74
N GLU A 317 -28.35 -8.46 36.63
CA GLU A 317 -29.68 -8.22 37.18
C GLU A 317 -29.69 -6.90 37.96
N GLY A 318 -30.18 -5.83 37.32
CA GLY A 318 -30.61 -4.59 37.97
C GLY A 318 -29.50 -3.65 38.47
N ASP A 319 -29.41 -2.47 37.86
CA ASP A 319 -29.25 -1.22 38.60
C ASP A 319 -30.64 -0.70 39.01
#